data_AF-A0A0K8Q6Q5-F1
#
_entry.id   AF-A0A0K8Q6Q5-F1
#
_cell.length_a   1.000
_cell.length_b   1.000
_cell.length_c   1.000
_cell.angle_alpha   90.00
_cell.angle_beta   90.00
_cell.angle_gamma   90.00
#
_symmetry.space_group_name_H-M   'P 1'
#
loop_
_entity.id
_entity.type
_entity.pdbx_description
1 polymer ?
#
loop_
_entity_poly.entity_id
_entity_poly.type
_entity_poly.pdbx_seq_one_letter_code
_entity_poly.pdbx_strand_id
1 'polypeptide(L)'
;MSDSHFSTVFGPSSPGALNLVSGQTHGVSEFTAAGQPVKPASSDYTVRAPDANGVGTMINDPDPVYDDCSNNSHTTTNNLAGMSGRNIGDLLNDKGVSWGWFQGGFAPTTPATATSPASCGATHTNVAGATVTDYNPHHQPFQYYKSTSNPHHVAPASDAEIGHNGQANHQYDTADFSKVVNSENMPAVSFLKAGNYQDGHAGYSDPIDEQKFITAQVNAIQQSKNWDSTAVVLAYDDSDGWYDHVAAGVKNSSNNADDAAWCLSAYNKGVPMAGGYADRCGPGPRQPLIVISPYAKKNFVDHTQTDQASILRFVEENWHTGQIGDSSADATAGSMAAMFNFNHERTDKLLLNEQTGAIASITEGNHGKGETSDKAGN
;
A
#
# COMPACT_ATOMS: atom_id res chain seq x y z
N MET A 1 -14.91 -0.84 -10.10
CA MET A 1 -14.63 -1.01 -8.65
C MET A 1 -14.86 -2.47 -8.27
N SER A 2 -14.37 -2.90 -7.12
CA SER A 2 -14.76 -4.17 -6.50
C SER A 2 -15.54 -3.86 -5.22
N ASP A 3 -16.62 -4.61 -4.99
CA ASP A 3 -17.41 -4.58 -3.76
C ASP A 3 -17.17 -5.83 -2.90
N SER A 4 -16.08 -6.54 -3.15
CA SER A 4 -15.71 -7.80 -2.51
C SER A 4 -14.19 -7.85 -2.25
N HIS A 5 -13.63 -6.72 -1.81
CA HIS A 5 -12.21 -6.57 -1.45
C HIS A 5 -12.06 -6.37 0.06
N PHE A 6 -11.16 -7.11 0.71
CA PHE A 6 -11.07 -7.14 2.18
C PHE A 6 -9.64 -6.90 2.67
N SER A 7 -9.50 -6.50 3.93
CA SER A 7 -8.19 -6.58 4.58
C SER A 7 -7.73 -8.04 4.63
N THR A 8 -6.44 -8.29 4.40
CA THR A 8 -5.92 -9.68 4.39
C THR A 8 -6.03 -10.31 5.78
N VAL A 9 -5.75 -9.52 6.81
CA VAL A 9 -5.98 -9.81 8.22
C VAL A 9 -6.77 -8.65 8.83
N PHE A 10 -7.18 -8.76 10.10
CA PHE A 10 -7.76 -7.61 10.81
C PHE A 10 -6.68 -6.54 11.05
N GLY A 11 -7.08 -5.26 11.00
CA GLY A 11 -6.17 -4.11 11.06
C GLY A 11 -5.34 -4.03 12.35
N PRO A 12 -4.52 -2.98 12.50
CA PRO A 12 -4.62 -1.66 11.85
C PRO A 12 -3.72 -1.49 10.59
N SER A 13 -3.25 -0.25 10.32
CA SER A 13 -2.53 0.18 9.12
C SER A 13 -1.29 -0.64 8.81
N SER A 14 -0.45 -0.93 9.82
CA SER A 14 0.83 -1.61 9.62
C SER A 14 0.64 -3.05 9.12
N PRO A 15 -0.25 -3.87 9.70
CA PRO A 15 -0.69 -5.12 9.08
C PRO A 15 -1.19 -4.94 7.64
N GLY A 16 -1.99 -3.92 7.35
CA GLY A 16 -2.48 -3.64 6.00
C GLY A 16 -1.36 -3.38 4.99
N ALA A 17 -0.45 -2.48 5.34
CA ALA A 17 0.70 -2.11 4.51
C ALA A 17 1.67 -3.30 4.30
N LEU A 18 1.93 -4.10 5.34
CA LEU A 18 2.74 -5.30 5.23
C LEU A 18 2.08 -6.36 4.34
N ASN A 19 0.77 -6.57 4.46
CA ASN A 19 0.05 -7.49 3.60
C ASN A 19 0.05 -7.05 2.14
N LEU A 20 -0.01 -5.74 1.87
CA LEU A 20 0.10 -5.21 0.52
C LEU A 20 1.44 -5.55 -0.14
N VAL A 21 2.55 -5.53 0.60
CA VAL A 21 3.90 -5.72 0.01
C VAL A 21 4.47 -7.11 0.20
N SER A 22 3.93 -7.92 1.10
CA SER A 22 4.47 -9.25 1.43
C SER A 22 3.41 -10.32 1.70
N GLY A 23 2.13 -9.95 1.88
CA GLY A 23 1.07 -10.86 2.31
C GLY A 23 1.33 -11.56 3.66
N GLN A 24 2.24 -10.99 4.47
CA GLN A 24 2.76 -11.62 5.67
C GLN A 24 2.93 -10.61 6.81
N THR A 25 2.41 -10.96 7.98
CA THR A 25 2.53 -10.17 9.23
C THR A 25 3.25 -10.93 10.33
N HIS A 26 3.48 -12.24 10.16
CA HIS A 26 4.40 -13.03 10.96
C HIS A 26 5.84 -12.81 10.50
N GLY A 27 6.81 -13.08 11.37
CA GLY A 27 8.23 -12.85 11.10
C GLY A 27 8.74 -11.54 11.71
N VAL A 28 7.92 -10.86 12.51
CA VAL A 28 8.30 -9.64 13.22
C VAL A 28 9.19 -9.97 14.43
N SER A 29 10.23 -9.16 14.63
CA SER A 29 11.09 -9.13 15.81
C SER A 29 11.07 -7.73 16.43
N GLU A 30 11.30 -7.67 17.73
CA GLU A 30 11.26 -6.42 18.49
C GLU A 30 12.66 -5.83 18.71
N PHE A 31 12.73 -4.50 18.67
CA PHE A 31 13.94 -3.72 18.90
C PHE A 31 13.66 -2.55 19.84
N THR A 32 14.64 -2.15 20.64
CA THR A 32 14.58 -0.89 21.38
C THR A 32 14.57 0.30 20.41
N ALA A 33 14.22 1.50 20.91
CA ALA A 33 14.32 2.74 20.14
C ALA A 33 15.76 3.05 19.60
N ALA A 34 16.78 2.39 20.16
CA ALA A 34 18.18 2.47 19.70
C ALA A 34 18.57 1.33 18.73
N GLY A 35 17.59 0.59 18.21
CA GLY A 35 17.78 -0.51 17.25
C GLY A 35 18.41 -1.77 17.83
N GLN A 36 18.46 -1.92 19.15
CA GLN A 36 18.99 -3.15 19.78
C GLN A 36 17.90 -4.20 19.90
N PRO A 37 18.14 -5.48 19.52
CA PRO A 37 17.15 -6.55 19.65
C PRO A 37 16.62 -6.72 21.08
N VAL A 38 15.32 -6.95 21.20
CA VAL A 38 14.60 -7.21 22.45
C VAL A 38 13.93 -8.56 22.35
N LYS A 39 13.89 -9.31 23.45
CA LYS A 39 13.06 -10.51 23.54
C LYS A 39 11.65 -10.07 23.99
N PRO A 40 10.63 -10.16 23.12
CA PRO A 40 9.30 -9.66 23.46
C PRO A 40 8.64 -10.51 24.54
N ALA A 41 7.80 -9.86 25.34
CA ALA A 41 6.85 -10.56 26.19
C ALA A 41 5.66 -11.07 25.35
N SER A 42 4.91 -12.05 25.84
CA SER A 42 3.73 -12.55 25.11
C SER A 42 2.61 -11.52 24.95
N SER A 43 2.59 -10.49 25.80
CA SER A 43 1.61 -9.39 25.78
C SER A 43 2.16 -8.12 25.14
N ASP A 44 3.29 -8.19 24.43
CA ASP A 44 3.93 -7.00 23.87
C ASP A 44 3.04 -6.32 22.81
N TYR A 45 3.22 -5.02 22.63
CA TYR A 45 2.55 -4.26 21.59
C TYR A 45 3.14 -4.58 20.22
N THR A 46 4.47 -4.69 20.14
CA THR A 46 5.22 -4.87 18.89
C THR A 46 5.05 -6.26 18.28
N VAL A 47 5.13 -7.30 19.13
CA VAL A 47 5.17 -8.69 18.71
C VAL A 47 4.18 -9.51 19.53
N ARG A 48 3.26 -10.19 18.85
CA ARG A 48 2.29 -11.12 19.44
C ARG A 48 2.66 -12.55 19.16
N ALA A 49 2.23 -13.43 20.07
CA ALA A 49 2.51 -14.86 20.06
C ALA A 49 3.99 -15.21 19.71
N PRO A 50 4.99 -14.61 20.38
CA PRO A 50 6.38 -14.85 20.04
C PRO A 50 6.79 -16.30 20.28
N ASP A 51 7.57 -16.85 19.35
CA ASP A 51 8.21 -18.15 19.45
C ASP A 51 9.41 -18.12 20.43
N ALA A 52 10.15 -19.23 20.51
CA ALA A 52 11.32 -19.35 21.39
C ALA A 52 12.45 -18.35 21.04
N ASN A 53 12.50 -17.88 19.79
CA ASN A 53 13.47 -16.92 19.28
C ASN A 53 12.97 -15.47 19.39
N GLY A 54 11.74 -15.25 19.86
CA GLY A 54 11.14 -13.91 19.94
C GLY A 54 10.54 -13.42 18.63
N VAL A 55 10.33 -14.32 17.66
CA VAL A 55 9.66 -14.02 16.39
C VAL A 55 8.18 -14.30 16.53
N GLY A 56 7.33 -13.35 16.13
CA GLY A 56 5.89 -13.51 16.23
C GLY A 56 5.15 -12.80 15.10
N THR A 57 3.94 -12.35 15.40
CA THR A 57 3.03 -11.67 14.47
C THR A 57 2.78 -10.23 14.88
N MET A 58 2.78 -9.34 13.89
CA MET A 58 2.41 -7.93 14.06
C MET A 58 0.91 -7.76 13.86
N ILE A 59 0.22 -7.24 14.89
CA ILE A 59 -1.22 -6.90 14.84
C ILE A 59 -1.53 -5.46 15.25
N ASN A 60 -0.50 -4.64 15.46
CA ASN A 60 -0.61 -3.25 15.90
C ASN A 60 0.26 -2.36 14.98
N ASP A 61 0.49 -1.10 15.37
CA ASP A 61 1.29 -0.11 14.62
C ASP A 61 2.63 0.25 15.31
N PRO A 62 3.55 -0.70 15.56
CA PRO A 62 4.89 -0.34 15.97
C PRO A 62 5.63 0.33 14.81
N ASP A 63 6.38 1.40 15.07
CA ASP A 63 7.19 2.03 14.03
C ASP A 63 8.33 1.10 13.56
N PRO A 64 8.77 1.20 12.29
CA PRO A 64 9.85 0.38 11.74
C PRO A 64 11.22 0.69 12.36
N VAL A 65 12.04 -0.34 12.56
CA VAL A 65 13.39 -0.19 13.12
C VAL A 65 14.41 0.41 12.15
N TYR A 66 14.19 0.27 10.84
CA TYR A 66 15.11 0.77 9.81
C TYR A 66 14.63 2.10 9.22
N ASP A 67 14.29 3.05 10.10
CA ASP A 67 13.78 4.38 9.76
C ASP A 67 14.17 5.38 10.86
N ASP A 68 14.96 6.39 10.50
CA ASP A 68 15.42 7.45 11.40
C ASP A 68 14.28 8.36 11.90
N CYS A 69 13.14 8.38 11.20
CA CYS A 69 11.99 9.19 11.51
C CYS A 69 10.96 8.46 12.39
N SER A 70 11.16 7.16 12.69
CA SER A 70 10.44 6.40 13.70
C SER A 70 10.44 7.06 15.07
N ASN A 71 9.42 6.79 15.89
CA ASN A 71 9.26 7.34 17.23
C ASN A 71 9.27 8.88 17.25
N ASN A 72 8.58 9.50 16.29
CA ASN A 72 8.62 10.95 16.07
C ASN A 72 10.07 11.46 15.97
N SER A 73 10.86 10.86 15.08
CA SER A 73 12.32 11.09 14.96
C SER A 73 13.08 10.87 16.27
N HIS A 74 12.84 9.71 16.90
CA HIS A 74 13.44 9.26 18.17
C HIS A 74 13.18 10.19 19.37
N THR A 75 12.09 10.97 19.34
CA THR A 75 11.65 11.77 20.50
C THR A 75 10.81 10.95 21.49
N THR A 76 10.28 9.81 21.06
CA THR A 76 9.67 8.80 21.93
C THR A 76 10.58 7.56 22.05
N THR A 77 10.29 6.68 23.01
CA THR A 77 11.14 5.52 23.34
C THR A 77 10.39 4.20 23.24
N ASN A 78 9.39 4.12 22.36
CA ASN A 78 8.66 2.88 22.12
C ASN A 78 9.58 1.86 21.43
N ASN A 79 9.28 0.58 21.64
CA ASN A 79 9.94 -0.47 20.87
C ASN A 79 9.52 -0.39 19.40
N LEU A 80 10.45 -0.78 18.54
CA LEU A 80 10.36 -0.75 17.09
C LEU A 80 10.25 -2.18 16.56
N ALA A 81 9.69 -2.32 15.37
CA ALA A 81 9.53 -3.60 14.69
C ALA A 81 10.49 -3.75 13.51
N GLY A 82 11.04 -4.96 13.35
CA GLY A 82 11.73 -5.37 12.13
C GLY A 82 11.14 -6.67 11.61
N MET A 83 10.89 -6.73 10.31
CA MET A 83 10.37 -7.91 9.62
C MET A 83 11.51 -8.75 9.04
N SER A 84 11.35 -10.06 9.13
CA SER A 84 12.16 -11.05 8.42
C SER A 84 11.40 -11.58 7.20
N GLY A 85 12.08 -12.35 6.35
CA GLY A 85 11.52 -12.84 5.09
C GLY A 85 11.79 -11.88 3.93
N ARG A 86 10.94 -11.96 2.91
CA ARG A 86 11.04 -11.15 1.69
C ARG A 86 9.77 -10.36 1.48
N ASN A 87 9.88 -9.26 0.74
CA ASN A 87 8.75 -8.52 0.21
C ASN A 87 8.84 -8.39 -1.32
N ILE A 88 7.83 -7.80 -1.94
CA ILE A 88 7.77 -7.65 -3.39
C ILE A 88 8.91 -6.82 -3.96
N GLY A 89 9.44 -5.87 -3.20
CA GLY A 89 10.62 -5.08 -3.58
C GLY A 89 11.85 -5.95 -3.78
N ASP A 90 12.07 -6.95 -2.91
CA ASP A 90 13.15 -7.93 -3.10
C ASP A 90 12.96 -8.73 -4.39
N LEU A 91 11.72 -9.14 -4.72
CA LEU A 91 11.47 -9.92 -5.92
C LEU A 91 11.57 -9.07 -7.21
N LEU A 92 11.16 -7.81 -7.15
CA LEU A 92 11.31 -6.85 -8.25
C LEU A 92 12.78 -6.54 -8.50
N ASN A 93 13.58 -6.40 -7.43
CA ASN A 93 15.03 -6.24 -7.51
C ASN A 93 15.71 -7.44 -8.19
N ASP A 94 15.34 -8.67 -7.81
CA ASP A 94 15.85 -9.89 -8.46
C ASP A 94 15.55 -9.93 -9.97
N LYS A 95 14.44 -9.30 -10.41
CA LYS A 95 14.03 -9.21 -11.81
C LYS A 95 14.55 -7.95 -12.52
N GLY A 96 15.17 -7.02 -11.82
CA GLY A 96 15.56 -5.72 -12.36
C GLY A 96 14.38 -4.88 -12.84
N VAL A 97 13.19 -5.08 -12.25
CA VAL A 97 11.98 -4.30 -12.56
C VAL A 97 12.03 -3.00 -11.78
N SER A 98 11.76 -1.86 -12.42
CA SER A 98 11.80 -0.57 -11.74
C SER A 98 10.61 -0.41 -10.79
N TRP A 99 10.87 0.03 -9.56
CA TRP A 99 9.82 0.20 -8.56
C TRP A 99 10.14 1.26 -7.51
N GLY A 100 9.13 1.73 -6.79
CA GLY A 100 9.35 2.61 -5.65
C GLY A 100 8.11 2.80 -4.77
N TRP A 101 8.35 3.12 -3.51
CA TRP A 101 7.35 3.64 -2.59
C TRP A 101 7.55 5.15 -2.42
N PHE A 102 6.49 5.92 -2.70
CA PHE A 102 6.47 7.37 -2.71
C PHE A 102 5.51 7.86 -1.64
N GLN A 103 6.02 8.46 -0.56
CA GLN A 103 5.18 8.93 0.55
C GLN A 103 5.35 10.40 0.85
N GLY A 104 4.24 11.09 1.14
CA GLY A 104 4.28 12.48 1.58
C GLY A 104 5.06 12.64 2.88
N GLY A 105 6.01 13.57 2.91
CA GLY A 105 6.82 13.87 4.08
C GLY A 105 8.03 12.97 4.27
N PHE A 106 8.29 12.03 3.35
CA PHE A 106 9.46 11.17 3.41
C PHE A 106 10.76 11.99 3.30
N ALA A 107 10.76 13.07 2.51
CA ALA A 107 11.90 13.97 2.43
C ALA A 107 12.18 14.61 3.80
N PRO A 108 13.37 14.44 4.38
CA PRO A 108 13.63 14.89 5.73
C PRO A 108 13.75 16.42 5.77
N THR A 109 13.07 17.04 6.74
CA THR A 109 13.26 18.47 7.06
C THR A 109 14.66 18.76 7.61
N THR A 110 15.26 17.79 8.30
CA THR A 110 16.66 17.80 8.71
C THR A 110 17.31 16.50 8.27
N PRO A 111 18.29 16.52 7.34
CA PRO A 111 18.98 15.31 6.91
C PRO A 111 19.76 14.64 8.04
N ALA A 112 19.91 13.32 7.95
CA ALA A 112 20.80 12.58 8.83
C ALA A 112 22.26 13.05 8.70
N THR A 113 23.02 12.91 9.77
CA THR A 113 24.47 13.10 9.80
C THR A 113 25.14 11.83 10.32
N ALA A 114 26.47 11.80 10.36
CA ALA A 114 27.21 10.67 10.91
C ALA A 114 26.87 10.33 12.37
N THR A 115 26.28 11.27 13.12
CA THR A 115 25.99 11.12 14.56
C THR A 115 24.56 11.46 14.94
N SER A 116 23.68 11.78 13.99
CA SER A 116 22.30 12.19 14.28
C SER A 116 21.36 11.68 13.20
N PRO A 117 20.21 11.10 13.58
CA PRO A 117 19.22 10.60 12.64
C PRO A 117 18.59 11.75 11.83
N ALA A 118 18.00 11.41 10.69
CA ALA A 118 17.10 12.30 9.96
C ALA A 118 15.89 12.72 10.82
N SER A 119 15.29 13.86 10.49
CA SER A 119 14.03 14.29 11.07
C SER A 119 13.02 14.71 10.00
N CYS A 120 11.86 14.07 10.03
CA CYS A 120 10.76 14.22 9.07
C CYS A 120 9.62 15.05 9.69
N GLY A 121 9.89 16.34 9.93
CA GLY A 121 8.96 17.27 10.57
C GLY A 121 8.14 18.12 9.60
N ALA A 122 7.98 17.70 8.35
CA ALA A 122 7.16 18.43 7.39
C ALA A 122 5.69 18.40 7.84
N THR A 123 4.98 19.52 7.72
CA THR A 123 3.59 19.62 8.16
C THR A 123 2.74 20.39 7.15
N HIS A 124 1.48 20.00 7.03
CA HIS A 124 0.46 20.76 6.32
C HIS A 124 -0.74 21.06 7.20
N THR A 125 -1.48 22.12 6.85
CA THR A 125 -2.76 22.44 7.47
C THR A 125 -3.88 21.83 6.63
N ASN A 126 -4.67 20.92 7.22
CA ASN A 126 -5.83 20.31 6.56
C ASN A 126 -6.98 21.33 6.40
N VAL A 127 -8.04 20.98 5.66
CA VAL A 127 -9.18 21.90 5.44
C VAL A 127 -9.93 22.26 6.71
N ALA A 128 -9.82 21.46 7.78
CA ALA A 128 -10.37 21.75 9.09
C ALA A 128 -9.49 22.72 9.92
N GLY A 129 -8.31 23.10 9.42
CA GLY A 129 -7.39 24.03 10.05
C GLY A 129 -6.40 23.40 11.05
N ALA A 130 -6.32 22.07 11.12
CA ALA A 130 -5.35 21.38 11.96
C ALA A 130 -4.00 21.26 11.22
N THR A 131 -2.91 21.59 11.92
CA THR A 131 -1.54 21.32 11.42
C THR A 131 -1.15 19.89 11.76
N VAL A 132 -0.82 19.12 10.72
CA VAL A 132 -0.57 17.68 10.78
C VAL A 132 0.81 17.39 10.21
N THR A 133 1.61 16.58 10.90
CA THR A 133 2.88 16.06 10.36
C THR A 133 2.60 15.14 9.21
N ASP A 134 3.27 15.32 8.07
CA ASP A 134 2.98 14.58 6.83
C ASP A 134 3.42 13.13 6.88
N TYR A 135 4.60 12.88 7.44
CA TYR A 135 5.19 11.54 7.44
C TYR A 135 4.62 10.69 8.57
N ASN A 136 4.37 9.42 8.25
CA ASN A 136 4.01 8.39 9.23
C ASN A 136 4.90 7.15 9.00
N PRO A 137 5.85 6.87 9.91
CA PRO A 137 6.78 5.75 9.78
C PRO A 137 6.07 4.39 9.70
N HIS A 138 5.02 4.15 10.49
CA HIS A 138 4.37 2.84 10.47
C HIS A 138 3.53 2.57 9.20
N HIS A 139 3.28 3.60 8.38
CA HIS A 139 2.73 3.46 7.03
C HIS A 139 3.77 3.09 5.95
N GLN A 140 5.06 2.91 6.31
CA GLN A 140 6.16 2.60 5.38
C GLN A 140 6.60 1.15 5.47
N PRO A 141 5.94 0.23 4.74
CA PRO A 141 6.13 -1.20 4.96
C PRO A 141 7.55 -1.68 4.59
N PHE A 142 8.23 -1.01 3.65
CA PHE A 142 9.59 -1.40 3.24
C PHE A 142 10.66 -1.04 4.28
N GLN A 143 10.39 -0.09 5.19
CA GLN A 143 11.29 0.28 6.27
C GLN A 143 11.33 -0.75 7.42
N TYR A 144 10.39 -1.71 7.43
CA TYR A 144 10.48 -2.82 8.37
C TYR A 144 11.51 -3.87 7.92
N TYR A 145 11.90 -3.89 6.64
CA TYR A 145 12.82 -4.87 6.07
C TYR A 145 14.16 -4.22 5.76
N LYS A 146 15.24 -4.74 6.34
CA LYS A 146 16.59 -4.22 6.12
C LYS A 146 17.00 -4.20 4.63
N SER A 147 16.52 -5.16 3.84
CA SER A 147 16.86 -5.29 2.42
C SER A 147 16.32 -4.15 1.56
N THR A 148 15.15 -3.63 1.90
CA THR A 148 14.43 -2.60 1.13
C THR A 148 14.32 -1.26 1.85
N SER A 149 14.89 -1.12 3.05
CA SER A 149 14.85 0.12 3.80
C SER A 149 15.79 1.20 3.24
N ASN A 150 15.41 2.46 3.41
CA ASN A 150 16.25 3.65 3.32
C ASN A 150 16.22 4.37 4.69
N PRO A 151 17.04 3.92 5.65
CA PRO A 151 16.90 4.35 7.05
C PRO A 151 17.12 5.84 7.26
N HIS A 152 17.97 6.46 6.44
CA HIS A 152 18.37 7.87 6.58
C HIS A 152 17.61 8.80 5.65
N HIS A 153 16.58 8.30 4.96
CA HIS A 153 15.75 9.07 4.03
C HIS A 153 16.59 9.80 2.97
N VAL A 154 17.61 9.10 2.46
CA VAL A 154 18.52 9.67 1.47
C VAL A 154 17.76 9.85 0.16
N ALA A 155 17.75 11.07 -0.37
CA ALA A 155 17.16 11.37 -1.67
C ALA A 155 17.86 10.60 -2.80
N PRO A 156 17.18 10.30 -3.92
CA PRO A 156 17.85 9.73 -5.10
C PRO A 156 18.98 10.64 -5.57
N ALA A 157 20.09 10.07 -6.06
CA ALA A 157 21.22 10.85 -6.56
C ALA A 157 20.86 11.65 -7.84
N SER A 158 19.83 11.21 -8.57
CA SER A 158 19.27 11.89 -9.74
C SER A 158 17.87 11.38 -10.06
N ASP A 159 17.13 12.10 -10.91
CA ASP A 159 15.82 11.65 -11.41
C ASP A 159 15.90 10.33 -12.18
N ALA A 160 17.08 9.96 -12.70
CA ALA A 160 17.31 8.67 -13.37
C ALA A 160 17.51 7.49 -12.40
N GLU A 161 17.78 7.76 -11.11
CA GLU A 161 17.81 6.72 -10.07
C GLU A 161 16.42 6.33 -9.60
N ILE A 162 15.41 7.20 -9.76
CA ILE A 162 14.05 6.92 -9.30
C ILE A 162 13.53 5.67 -10.00
N GLY A 163 13.13 4.66 -9.21
CA GLY A 163 12.72 3.35 -9.71
C GLY A 163 13.83 2.31 -9.74
N HIS A 164 15.09 2.67 -9.53
CA HIS A 164 16.26 1.80 -9.73
C HIS A 164 17.16 1.72 -8.50
N ASN A 165 18.01 0.69 -8.47
CA ASN A 165 19.00 0.50 -7.41
C ASN A 165 19.90 1.73 -7.26
N GLY A 166 20.00 2.24 -6.04
CA GLY A 166 20.77 3.43 -5.71
C GLY A 166 20.71 3.75 -4.22
N GLN A 167 21.15 4.93 -3.83
CA GLN A 167 21.22 5.33 -2.43
C GLN A 167 19.84 5.50 -1.78
N ALA A 168 18.81 5.79 -2.57
CA ALA A 168 17.44 5.91 -2.06
C ALA A 168 16.78 4.55 -1.79
N ASN A 169 17.38 3.44 -2.25
CA ASN A 169 16.88 2.08 -2.11
C ASN A 169 15.36 1.94 -2.36
N HIS A 170 14.86 2.59 -3.41
CA HIS A 170 13.46 2.56 -3.83
C HIS A 170 12.44 3.26 -2.89
N GLN A 171 12.91 3.99 -1.89
CA GLN A 171 12.05 4.73 -0.94
C GLN A 171 12.19 6.23 -1.17
N TYR A 172 11.08 6.90 -1.45
CA TYR A 172 11.06 8.24 -2.02
C TYR A 172 9.97 9.13 -1.39
N ASP A 173 10.11 10.44 -1.59
CA ASP A 173 9.03 11.39 -1.33
C ASP A 173 8.06 11.46 -2.53
N THR A 174 6.80 11.82 -2.31
CA THR A 174 5.83 12.00 -3.43
C THR A 174 6.25 13.08 -4.43
N ALA A 175 7.07 14.05 -4.00
CA ALA A 175 7.68 15.01 -4.91
C ALA A 175 8.60 14.35 -5.96
N ASP A 176 9.21 13.20 -5.67
CA ASP A 176 10.05 12.47 -6.63
C ASP A 176 9.22 11.80 -7.71
N PHE A 177 8.05 11.22 -7.37
CA PHE A 177 7.14 10.67 -8.37
C PHE A 177 6.70 11.73 -9.39
N SER A 178 6.44 12.95 -8.91
CA SER A 178 6.04 14.09 -9.74
C SER A 178 7.09 14.45 -10.79
N LYS A 179 8.38 14.17 -10.55
CA LYS A 179 9.47 14.41 -11.51
C LYS A 179 9.45 13.39 -12.65
N VAL A 180 9.00 12.16 -12.38
CA VAL A 180 9.14 11.04 -13.33
C VAL A 180 7.84 10.58 -13.98
N VAL A 181 6.67 10.95 -13.43
CA VAL A 181 5.35 10.48 -13.91
C VAL A 181 5.13 10.70 -15.42
N ASN A 182 5.61 11.81 -15.99
CA ASN A 182 5.53 12.12 -17.42
C ASN A 182 6.86 11.95 -18.17
N SER A 183 7.76 11.13 -17.64
CA SER A 183 9.07 10.81 -18.23
C SER A 183 9.13 9.33 -18.64
N GLU A 184 10.20 8.92 -19.34
CA GLU A 184 10.45 7.48 -19.61
C GLU A 184 10.88 6.73 -18.33
N ASN A 185 11.13 7.44 -17.23
CA ASN A 185 11.60 6.88 -15.96
C ASN A 185 10.44 6.63 -14.97
N MET A 186 9.17 6.67 -15.41
CA MET A 186 8.07 6.27 -14.53
C MET A 186 8.26 4.79 -14.13
N PRO A 187 8.35 4.46 -12.83
CA PRO A 187 8.63 3.08 -12.42
C PRO A 187 7.51 2.13 -12.83
N ALA A 188 7.87 0.89 -13.17
CA ALA A 188 6.90 -0.13 -13.53
C ALA A 188 5.92 -0.44 -12.38
N VAL A 189 6.39 -0.40 -11.13
CA VAL A 189 5.56 -0.55 -9.93
C VAL A 189 5.76 0.66 -9.02
N SER A 190 4.72 1.51 -8.89
CA SER A 190 4.77 2.69 -8.02
C SER A 190 3.70 2.59 -6.93
N PHE A 191 4.10 2.63 -5.67
CA PHE A 191 3.19 2.77 -4.53
C PHE A 191 3.16 4.23 -4.10
N LEU A 192 1.97 4.83 -4.02
CA LEU A 192 1.81 6.22 -3.62
C LEU A 192 1.04 6.26 -2.30
N LYS A 193 1.63 6.82 -1.25
CA LYS A 193 0.97 7.07 0.04
C LYS A 193 0.93 8.59 0.28
N ALA A 194 -0.26 9.09 0.54
CA ALA A 194 -0.44 10.52 0.82
C ALA A 194 0.28 10.91 2.13
N GLY A 195 0.59 12.19 2.29
CA GLY A 195 0.95 12.69 3.62
C GLY A 195 -0.29 12.64 4.53
N ASN A 196 -0.09 12.44 5.83
CA ASN A 196 -1.17 12.20 6.79
C ASN A 196 -2.37 13.14 6.63
N TYR A 197 -2.17 14.44 6.44
CA TYR A 197 -3.27 15.40 6.34
C TYR A 197 -4.29 15.10 5.21
N GLN A 198 -3.90 14.30 4.21
CA GLN A 198 -4.67 13.99 3.00
C GLN A 198 -4.72 12.48 2.68
N ASP A 199 -4.48 11.60 3.66
CA ASP A 199 -4.52 10.14 3.45
C ASP A 199 -5.89 9.49 3.72
N GLY A 200 -6.89 10.28 4.13
CA GLY A 200 -8.25 9.83 4.41
C GLY A 200 -8.48 9.33 5.83
N HIS A 201 -7.43 9.20 6.66
CA HIS A 201 -7.57 8.74 8.04
C HIS A 201 -8.33 9.74 8.91
N ALA A 202 -9.31 9.26 9.67
CA ALA A 202 -10.11 10.10 10.55
C ALA A 202 -9.25 10.78 11.63
N GLY A 203 -9.61 12.01 11.99
CA GLY A 203 -8.99 12.76 13.07
C GLY A 203 -7.90 13.74 12.62
N TYR A 204 -7.11 13.39 11.60
CA TYR A 204 -6.10 14.29 11.02
C TYR A 204 -6.23 14.50 9.50
N SER A 205 -6.98 13.64 8.81
CA SER A 205 -7.41 13.84 7.42
C SER A 205 -8.93 13.86 7.31
N ASP A 206 -9.41 13.97 6.07
CA ASP A 206 -10.82 13.96 5.71
C ASP A 206 -11.02 13.66 4.21
N PRO A 207 -12.26 13.34 3.77
CA PRO A 207 -12.54 13.02 2.37
C PRO A 207 -12.27 14.16 1.38
N ILE A 208 -12.22 15.43 1.82
CA ILE A 208 -11.97 16.56 0.91
C ILE A 208 -10.48 16.65 0.60
N ASP A 209 -9.62 16.54 1.61
CA ASP A 209 -8.18 16.50 1.40
C ASP A 209 -7.72 15.21 0.70
N GLU A 210 -8.28 14.05 1.08
CA GLU A 210 -8.06 12.78 0.37
C GLU A 210 -8.44 12.88 -1.12
N GLN A 211 -9.62 13.42 -1.43
CA GLN A 211 -10.07 13.61 -2.81
C GLN A 211 -9.08 14.46 -3.61
N LYS A 212 -8.54 15.55 -3.05
CA LYS A 212 -7.55 16.38 -3.75
C LYS A 212 -6.31 15.58 -4.09
N PHE A 213 -5.80 14.79 -3.16
CA PHE A 213 -4.64 13.93 -3.42
C PHE A 213 -4.94 12.94 -4.55
N ILE A 214 -6.01 12.15 -4.43
CA ILE A 214 -6.39 11.13 -5.41
C ILE A 214 -6.58 11.75 -6.79
N THR A 215 -7.36 12.84 -6.87
CA THR A 215 -7.65 13.50 -8.14
C THR A 215 -6.40 14.08 -8.78
N ALA A 216 -5.52 14.72 -8.01
CA ALA A 216 -4.25 15.25 -8.53
C ALA A 216 -3.35 14.14 -9.10
N GLN A 217 -3.17 13.03 -8.36
CA GLN A 217 -2.34 11.92 -8.84
C GLN A 217 -2.94 11.23 -10.07
N VAL A 218 -4.24 10.90 -10.04
CA VAL A 218 -4.93 10.25 -11.15
C VAL A 218 -4.98 11.13 -12.39
N ASN A 219 -5.18 12.44 -12.23
CA ASN A 219 -5.13 13.40 -13.34
C ASN A 219 -3.73 13.49 -13.95
N ALA A 220 -2.67 13.57 -13.13
CA ALA A 220 -1.29 13.64 -13.60
C ALA A 220 -0.91 12.38 -14.38
N ILE A 221 -1.29 11.20 -13.86
CA ILE A 221 -1.04 9.91 -14.51
C ILE A 221 -1.81 9.81 -15.84
N GLN A 222 -3.09 10.17 -15.88
CA GLN A 222 -3.88 10.15 -17.13
C GLN A 222 -3.36 11.11 -18.20
N GLN A 223 -2.78 12.24 -17.79
CA GLN A 223 -2.18 13.22 -18.69
C GLN A 223 -0.74 12.87 -19.09
N SER A 224 -0.13 11.89 -18.44
CA SER A 224 1.20 11.43 -18.78
C SER A 224 1.23 10.71 -20.12
N LYS A 225 2.40 10.69 -20.76
CA LYS A 225 2.68 9.86 -21.94
C LYS A 225 2.66 8.35 -21.66
N ASN A 226 2.66 7.95 -20.37
CA ASN A 226 2.68 6.56 -19.93
C ASN A 226 1.27 6.00 -19.68
N TRP A 227 0.22 6.83 -19.79
CA TRP A 227 -1.15 6.45 -19.47
C TRP A 227 -1.63 5.21 -20.21
N ASP A 228 -1.32 5.09 -21.49
CA ASP A 228 -1.81 4.03 -22.40
C ASP A 228 -1.37 2.62 -21.94
N SER A 229 -0.37 2.53 -21.06
CA SER A 229 0.11 1.29 -20.44
C SER A 229 0.02 1.29 -18.91
N THR A 230 -0.76 2.18 -18.30
CA THR A 230 -0.85 2.31 -16.84
C THR A 230 -2.16 1.78 -16.27
N ALA A 231 -2.08 1.16 -15.09
CA ALA A 231 -3.23 0.91 -14.23
C ALA A 231 -3.00 1.55 -12.87
N VAL A 232 -3.94 2.40 -12.43
CA VAL A 232 -3.99 2.92 -11.06
C VAL A 232 -4.92 2.03 -10.25
N VAL A 233 -4.42 1.50 -9.15
CA VAL A 233 -5.19 0.77 -8.15
C VAL A 233 -5.33 1.64 -6.92
N LEU A 234 -6.55 2.09 -6.61
CA LEU A 234 -6.88 2.80 -5.39
C LEU A 234 -7.43 1.80 -4.37
N ALA A 235 -6.76 1.68 -3.23
CA ALA A 235 -7.03 0.74 -2.17
C ALA A 235 -6.73 1.37 -0.80
N TYR A 236 -7.20 0.71 0.27
CA TYR A 236 -7.06 1.16 1.66
C TYR A 236 -6.27 0.11 2.48
N ASP A 237 -5.59 0.55 3.54
CA ASP A 237 -4.79 -0.27 4.46
C ASP A 237 -5.61 -0.90 5.58
N ASP A 238 -6.58 -0.19 6.14
CA ASP A 238 -7.59 -0.78 7.02
C ASP A 238 -8.98 -0.12 6.85
N SER A 239 -9.91 -0.43 7.76
CA SER A 239 -11.27 0.10 7.74
C SER A 239 -11.54 1.12 8.86
N ASP A 240 -10.52 1.51 9.62
CA ASP A 240 -10.56 2.35 10.84
C ASP A 240 -11.58 1.82 11.88
N GLY A 241 -11.92 0.53 11.79
CA GLY A 241 -12.99 -0.10 12.60
C GLY A 241 -14.42 0.37 12.27
N TRP A 242 -14.64 1.08 11.17
CA TRP A 242 -15.96 1.54 10.75
C TRP A 242 -16.88 0.37 10.38
N TYR A 243 -18.19 0.62 10.51
CA TYR A 243 -19.19 -0.37 10.19
C TYR A 243 -19.18 -0.73 8.70
N ASP A 244 -18.96 -2.01 8.41
CA ASP A 244 -19.38 -2.66 7.17
C ASP A 244 -20.31 -3.82 7.53
N HIS A 245 -21.31 -4.06 6.68
CA HIS A 245 -22.36 -5.04 6.95
C HIS A 245 -21.95 -6.48 6.60
N VAL A 246 -20.84 -6.66 5.87
CA VAL A 246 -20.41 -7.97 5.38
C VAL A 246 -19.54 -8.66 6.42
N ALA A 247 -20.09 -9.72 7.03
CA ALA A 247 -19.30 -10.66 7.82
C ALA A 247 -18.63 -11.68 6.88
N ALA A 248 -17.41 -11.39 6.43
CA ALA A 248 -16.65 -12.29 5.57
C ALA A 248 -16.38 -13.64 6.27
N GLY A 249 -16.46 -14.73 5.51
CA GLY A 249 -16.06 -16.04 6.01
C GLY A 249 -14.54 -16.09 6.22
N VAL A 250 -14.10 -16.43 7.44
CA VAL A 250 -12.68 -16.60 7.78
C VAL A 250 -12.06 -17.68 6.90
N LYS A 251 -10.97 -17.34 6.23
CA LYS A 251 -10.17 -18.21 5.36
C LYS A 251 -8.84 -18.61 5.98
N ASN A 252 -8.31 -17.77 6.86
CA ASN A 252 -7.15 -18.06 7.69
C ASN A 252 -7.56 -17.86 9.15
N SER A 253 -7.53 -18.93 9.94
CA SER A 253 -7.90 -18.86 11.35
C SER A 253 -6.69 -18.56 12.24
N SER A 254 -6.96 -18.33 13.51
CA SER A 254 -6.00 -18.31 14.61
C SER A 254 -6.69 -18.81 15.88
N ASN A 255 -5.91 -19.20 16.89
CA ASN A 255 -6.39 -19.90 18.08
C ASN A 255 -5.73 -19.49 19.41
N ASN A 256 -5.50 -18.20 19.64
CA ASN A 256 -4.85 -17.71 20.86
C ASN A 256 -5.76 -16.78 21.69
N ALA A 257 -5.17 -16.09 22.66
CA ALA A 257 -5.89 -15.21 23.58
C ALA A 257 -6.31 -13.86 22.98
N ASP A 258 -5.71 -13.46 21.86
CA ASP A 258 -6.04 -12.20 21.15
C ASP A 258 -7.20 -12.40 20.17
N ASP A 259 -7.49 -13.65 19.81
CA ASP A 259 -8.54 -13.99 18.87
C ASP A 259 -9.96 -13.81 19.43
N ALA A 260 -10.77 -13.09 18.66
CA ALA A 260 -12.20 -12.97 18.91
C ALA A 260 -12.95 -14.29 18.68
N ALA A 261 -14.14 -14.41 19.27
CA ALA A 261 -14.95 -15.63 19.25
C ALA A 261 -15.26 -16.16 17.84
N TRP A 262 -15.41 -15.28 16.85
CA TRP A 262 -15.68 -15.69 15.47
C TRP A 262 -14.43 -16.32 14.80
N CYS A 263 -13.22 -15.86 15.14
CA CYS A 263 -11.98 -16.48 14.67
C CYS A 263 -11.76 -17.85 15.31
N LEU A 264 -11.93 -17.94 16.63
CA LEU A 264 -11.88 -19.20 17.37
C LEU A 264 -12.93 -20.20 16.87
N SER A 265 -14.12 -19.72 16.48
CA SER A 265 -15.16 -20.56 15.87
C SER A 265 -14.71 -21.12 14.52
N ALA A 266 -14.02 -20.34 13.70
CA ALA A 266 -13.47 -20.80 12.42
C ALA A 266 -12.38 -21.87 12.62
N TYR A 267 -11.47 -21.64 13.56
CA TYR A 267 -10.45 -22.62 13.96
C TYR A 267 -11.09 -23.95 14.40
N ASN A 268 -12.08 -23.90 15.30
CA ASN A 268 -12.78 -25.09 15.79
C ASN A 268 -13.58 -25.83 14.70
N LYS A 269 -13.90 -25.17 13.58
CA LYS A 269 -14.51 -25.78 12.39
C LYS A 269 -13.48 -26.32 11.38
N GLY A 270 -12.19 -26.19 11.66
CA GLY A 270 -11.11 -26.72 10.83
C GLY A 270 -10.60 -25.78 9.74
N VAL A 271 -10.91 -24.46 9.80
CA VAL A 271 -10.25 -23.48 8.92
C VAL A 271 -8.76 -23.45 9.25
N PRO A 272 -7.85 -23.58 8.26
CA PRO A 272 -6.41 -23.71 8.52
C PRO A 272 -5.81 -22.42 9.12
N MET A 273 -4.71 -22.58 9.85
CA MET A 273 -3.79 -21.51 10.23
C MET A 273 -2.60 -21.53 9.26
N ALA A 274 -2.49 -20.54 8.39
CA ALA A 274 -1.44 -20.42 7.39
C ALA A 274 -0.06 -20.38 8.07
N GLY A 275 0.80 -21.34 7.74
CA GLY A 275 2.11 -21.53 8.37
C GLY A 275 2.06 -22.04 9.82
N GLY A 276 0.87 -22.28 10.38
CA GLY A 276 0.70 -22.51 11.82
C GLY A 276 0.92 -21.26 12.68
N TYR A 277 1.00 -20.08 12.07
CA TYR A 277 1.24 -18.82 12.75
C TYR A 277 -0.06 -18.29 13.36
N ALA A 278 -0.02 -17.95 14.66
CA ALA A 278 -1.12 -17.29 15.34
C ALA A 278 -1.25 -15.82 14.90
N ASP A 279 -2.37 -15.19 15.26
CA ASP A 279 -2.66 -13.77 15.09
C ASP A 279 -2.78 -13.28 13.64
N ARG A 280 -2.97 -14.21 12.69
CA ARG A 280 -3.18 -13.90 11.27
C ARG A 280 -4.62 -14.12 10.81
N CYS A 281 -5.58 -13.97 11.73
CA CYS A 281 -6.97 -14.24 11.41
C CYS A 281 -7.47 -13.34 10.28
N GLY A 282 -8.17 -13.89 9.29
CA GLY A 282 -8.63 -13.12 8.14
C GLY A 282 -9.48 -13.92 7.14
N PRO A 283 -10.07 -13.25 6.12
CA PRO A 283 -9.95 -11.82 5.84
C PRO A 283 -10.62 -10.93 6.90
N GLY A 284 -10.13 -9.69 7.02
CA GLY A 284 -10.66 -8.63 7.86
C GLY A 284 -11.89 -7.94 7.26
N PRO A 285 -12.21 -6.71 7.72
CA PRO A 285 -13.30 -5.92 7.18
C PRO A 285 -13.16 -5.65 5.68
N ARG A 286 -14.28 -5.40 5.02
CA ARG A 286 -14.31 -5.05 3.60
C ARG A 286 -13.83 -3.61 3.39
N GLN A 287 -13.10 -3.37 2.30
CA GLN A 287 -12.51 -2.08 1.95
C GLN A 287 -12.84 -1.72 0.49
N PRO A 288 -12.87 -0.42 0.14
CA PRO A 288 -12.99 -0.01 -1.26
C PRO A 288 -11.78 -0.46 -2.09
N LEU A 289 -12.04 -0.92 -3.31
CA LEU A 289 -11.01 -1.17 -4.31
C LEU A 289 -11.47 -0.64 -5.67
N ILE A 290 -10.68 0.23 -6.29
CA ILE A 290 -10.97 0.83 -7.59
C ILE A 290 -9.77 0.65 -8.51
N VAL A 291 -10.03 0.25 -9.76
CA VAL A 291 -9.03 0.19 -10.83
C VAL A 291 -9.39 1.23 -11.88
N ILE A 292 -8.42 2.07 -12.24
CA ILE A 292 -8.53 3.14 -13.23
C ILE A 292 -7.43 2.92 -14.27
N SER A 293 -7.80 2.57 -15.50
CA SER A 293 -6.86 2.19 -16.57
C SER A 293 -7.54 2.27 -17.93
N PRO A 294 -6.80 2.46 -19.05
CA PRO A 294 -7.29 2.17 -20.40
C PRO A 294 -7.86 0.75 -20.52
N TYR A 295 -7.32 -0.21 -19.77
CA TYR A 295 -7.76 -1.60 -19.78
C TYR A 295 -8.85 -1.90 -18.75
N ALA A 296 -9.25 -0.94 -17.92
CA ALA A 296 -10.29 -1.17 -16.91
C ALA A 296 -11.68 -1.20 -17.54
N LYS A 297 -12.53 -2.16 -17.12
CA LYS A 297 -13.94 -2.20 -17.54
C LYS A 297 -14.67 -0.94 -17.05
N LYS A 298 -15.36 -0.25 -17.97
CA LYS A 298 -16.09 0.99 -17.68
C LYS A 298 -17.36 0.71 -16.88
N ASN A 299 -17.59 1.49 -15.82
CA ASN A 299 -18.80 1.40 -14.99
C ASN A 299 -19.13 -0.04 -14.56
N PHE A 300 -18.09 -0.78 -14.16
CA PHE A 300 -18.14 -2.20 -13.81
C PHE A 300 -17.88 -2.40 -12.32
N VAL A 301 -18.66 -3.28 -11.71
CA VAL A 301 -18.48 -3.76 -10.33
C VAL A 301 -18.08 -5.22 -10.41
N ASP A 302 -16.87 -5.53 -9.93
CA ASP A 302 -16.42 -6.91 -9.74
C ASP A 302 -16.85 -7.42 -8.36
N HIS A 303 -17.28 -8.67 -8.32
CA HIS A 303 -17.74 -9.35 -7.09
C HIS A 303 -16.78 -10.48 -6.68
N THR A 304 -15.71 -10.69 -7.43
CA THR A 304 -14.65 -11.66 -7.10
C THR A 304 -14.04 -11.29 -5.75
N GLN A 305 -14.03 -12.25 -4.81
CA GLN A 305 -13.44 -12.01 -3.51
C GLN A 305 -11.93 -11.83 -3.64
N THR A 306 -11.45 -10.65 -3.25
CA THR A 306 -10.05 -10.25 -3.24
C THR A 306 -9.67 -9.72 -1.86
N ASP A 307 -8.38 -9.60 -1.60
CA ASP A 307 -7.84 -8.95 -0.41
C ASP A 307 -6.60 -8.14 -0.76
N GLN A 308 -5.95 -7.49 0.20
CA GLN A 308 -4.78 -6.63 -0.08
C GLN A 308 -3.66 -7.39 -0.80
N ALA A 309 -3.47 -8.68 -0.49
CA ALA A 309 -2.51 -9.54 -1.18
C ALA A 309 -2.91 -9.86 -2.64
N SER A 310 -4.14 -9.56 -3.08
CA SER A 310 -4.52 -9.61 -4.49
C SER A 310 -3.78 -8.58 -5.34
N ILE A 311 -3.41 -7.43 -4.76
CA ILE A 311 -2.61 -6.41 -5.44
C ILE A 311 -1.17 -6.90 -5.58
N LEU A 312 -0.61 -7.46 -4.52
CA LEU A 312 0.68 -8.16 -4.55
C LEU A 312 0.71 -9.23 -5.63
N ARG A 313 -0.24 -10.16 -5.62
CA ARG A 313 -0.38 -11.21 -6.64
C ARG A 313 -0.47 -10.65 -8.06
N PHE A 314 -1.20 -9.55 -8.27
CA PHE A 314 -1.28 -8.91 -9.58
C PHE A 314 0.10 -8.42 -10.07
N VAL A 315 0.90 -7.83 -9.18
CA VAL A 315 2.30 -7.48 -9.48
C VAL A 315 3.11 -8.73 -9.83
N GLU A 316 3.00 -9.78 -9.01
CA GLU A 316 3.77 -11.00 -9.23
C GLU A 316 3.47 -11.67 -10.58
N GLU A 317 2.19 -11.72 -10.95
CA GLU A 317 1.72 -12.28 -12.21
C GLU A 317 2.18 -11.44 -13.40
N ASN A 318 2.11 -10.11 -13.31
CA ASN A 318 2.43 -9.19 -14.41
C ASN A 318 3.95 -9.12 -14.70
N TRP A 319 4.79 -9.19 -13.66
CA TRP A 319 6.26 -9.12 -13.80
C TRP A 319 6.97 -10.46 -13.61
N HIS A 320 6.22 -11.55 -13.44
CA HIS A 320 6.73 -12.92 -13.31
C HIS A 320 7.80 -13.05 -12.22
N THR A 321 7.60 -12.38 -11.09
CA THR A 321 8.54 -12.34 -9.96
C THR A 321 8.57 -13.66 -9.19
N GLY A 322 7.50 -14.45 -9.28
CA GLY A 322 7.23 -15.54 -8.35
C GLY A 322 6.51 -15.03 -7.10
N GLN A 323 6.12 -15.96 -6.22
CA GLN A 323 5.44 -15.66 -4.95
C GLN A 323 6.45 -15.44 -3.83
N ILE A 324 6.05 -14.70 -2.79
CA ILE A 324 6.84 -14.42 -1.59
C ILE A 324 7.22 -15.71 -0.85
N GLY A 325 6.26 -16.63 -0.69
CA GLY A 325 6.44 -17.87 0.08
C GLY A 325 6.12 -17.71 1.57
N ASP A 326 6.56 -18.69 2.38
CA ASP A 326 6.32 -18.74 3.84
C ASP A 326 4.86 -18.48 4.27
N SER A 327 3.92 -19.10 3.56
CA SER A 327 2.48 -18.93 3.82
C SER A 327 2.02 -17.47 3.74
N SER A 328 2.64 -16.68 2.86
CA SER A 328 2.08 -15.41 2.40
C SER A 328 0.68 -15.62 1.81
N ALA A 329 -0.17 -14.63 1.99
CA ALA A 329 -1.54 -14.64 1.48
C ALA A 329 -1.60 -14.58 -0.06
N ASP A 330 -0.53 -14.10 -0.72
CA ASP A 330 -0.39 -14.01 -2.18
C ASP A 330 -0.79 -15.30 -2.92
N ALA A 331 -0.43 -16.46 -2.36
CA ALA A 331 -0.63 -17.78 -2.93
C ALA A 331 -2.11 -18.19 -2.99
N THR A 332 -2.96 -17.54 -2.20
CA THR A 332 -4.39 -17.84 -2.09
C THR A 332 -5.30 -16.64 -2.39
N ALA A 333 -4.72 -15.45 -2.56
CA ALA A 333 -5.43 -14.22 -2.85
C ALA A 333 -6.22 -14.31 -4.16
N GLY A 334 -7.38 -13.67 -4.23
CA GLY A 334 -8.19 -13.61 -5.46
C GLY A 334 -7.48 -12.85 -6.59
N SER A 335 -7.80 -13.15 -7.85
CA SER A 335 -7.25 -12.40 -8.98
C SER A 335 -8.09 -11.14 -9.26
N MET A 336 -7.42 -10.02 -9.55
CA MET A 336 -8.05 -8.76 -9.98
C MET A 336 -8.35 -8.71 -11.49
N ALA A 337 -8.01 -9.76 -12.25
CA ALA A 337 -8.12 -9.77 -13.71
C ALA A 337 -9.55 -9.50 -14.21
N ALA A 338 -10.58 -9.84 -13.42
CA ALA A 338 -11.97 -9.58 -13.77
C ALA A 338 -12.32 -8.09 -13.91
N MET A 339 -11.54 -7.19 -13.30
CA MET A 339 -11.70 -5.73 -13.42
C MET A 339 -11.17 -5.18 -14.75
N PHE A 340 -10.40 -5.98 -15.49
CA PHE A 340 -9.75 -5.59 -16.74
C PHE A 340 -10.38 -6.24 -17.99
N ASN A 341 -10.14 -5.63 -19.13
CA ASN A 341 -10.31 -6.20 -20.46
C ASN A 341 -9.04 -5.93 -21.30
N PHE A 342 -8.03 -6.79 -21.16
CA PHE A 342 -6.74 -6.63 -21.84
C PHE A 342 -6.80 -6.77 -23.37
N ASN A 343 -7.92 -7.27 -23.92
CA ASN A 343 -8.14 -7.35 -25.37
C ASN A 343 -8.73 -6.06 -25.97
N HIS A 344 -9.08 -5.08 -25.14
CA HIS A 344 -9.69 -3.84 -25.59
C HIS A 344 -9.20 -2.67 -24.74
N GLU A 345 -8.26 -1.92 -25.30
CA GLU A 345 -7.82 -0.65 -24.75
C GLU A 345 -8.88 0.43 -25.01
N ARG A 346 -9.25 1.15 -23.95
CA ARG A 346 -10.09 2.33 -24.03
C ARG A 346 -9.25 3.58 -24.19
N THR A 347 -9.70 4.47 -25.06
CA THR A 347 -9.05 5.77 -25.31
C THR A 347 -9.72 6.93 -24.56
N ASP A 348 -10.82 6.66 -23.82
CA ASP A 348 -11.49 7.70 -23.05
C ASP A 348 -10.75 8.01 -21.74
N LYS A 349 -10.59 9.31 -21.45
CA LYS A 349 -9.98 9.83 -20.21
C LYS A 349 -11.01 10.63 -19.42
N LEU A 350 -10.95 10.55 -18.10
CA LEU A 350 -11.81 11.30 -17.18
C LEU A 350 -10.95 12.14 -16.25
N LEU A 351 -10.86 13.43 -16.53
CA LEU A 351 -10.18 14.37 -15.63
C LEU A 351 -11.19 14.99 -14.68
N LEU A 352 -10.85 15.00 -13.40
CA LEU A 352 -11.69 15.56 -12.34
C LEU A 352 -11.15 16.92 -11.90
N ASN A 353 -12.05 17.79 -11.46
CA ASN A 353 -11.68 19.06 -10.83
C ASN A 353 -11.15 18.74 -9.42
N GLU A 354 -9.90 19.09 -9.14
CA GLU A 354 -9.21 18.68 -7.91
C GLU A 354 -9.86 19.25 -6.65
N GLN A 355 -10.51 20.42 -6.74
CA GLN A 355 -11.16 21.06 -5.59
C GLN A 355 -12.53 20.47 -5.27
N THR A 356 -13.23 19.92 -6.25
CA THR A 356 -14.65 19.54 -6.11
C THR A 356 -14.94 18.07 -6.41
N GLY A 357 -14.01 17.34 -7.03
CA GLY A 357 -14.21 15.95 -7.47
C GLY A 357 -15.17 15.81 -8.65
N ALA A 358 -15.74 16.91 -9.14
CA ALA A 358 -16.63 16.93 -10.28
C ALA A 358 -15.87 16.69 -11.58
N ILE A 359 -16.59 16.28 -12.63
CA ILE A 359 -16.02 16.11 -13.96
C ILE A 359 -15.48 17.46 -14.46
N ALA A 360 -14.17 17.54 -14.71
CA ALA A 360 -13.56 18.69 -15.37
C ALA A 360 -13.57 18.50 -16.90
N SER A 361 -13.25 17.29 -17.38
CA SER A 361 -13.35 16.97 -18.81
C SER A 361 -13.46 15.46 -19.05
N ILE A 362 -14.04 15.12 -20.20
CA ILE A 362 -14.07 13.76 -20.74
C ILE A 362 -13.46 13.82 -22.14
N THR A 363 -12.45 13.00 -22.40
CA THR A 363 -12.02 12.73 -23.77
C THR A 363 -12.82 11.54 -24.27
N GLU A 364 -13.62 11.69 -25.32
CA GLU A 364 -14.33 10.55 -25.91
C GLU A 364 -13.36 9.71 -26.75
N GLY A 365 -13.33 8.40 -26.51
CA GLY A 365 -12.57 7.48 -27.34
C GLY A 365 -13.18 7.40 -28.74
N ASN A 366 -12.34 7.29 -29.77
CA ASN A 366 -12.78 7.11 -31.15
C ASN A 366 -13.48 5.74 -31.29
N HIS A 367 -14.79 5.69 -31.03
CA HIS A 367 -15.62 4.62 -31.55
C HIS A 367 -15.57 4.75 -33.07
N GLY A 368 -14.93 3.78 -33.74
CA GLY A 368 -14.92 3.71 -35.19
C GLY A 368 -16.33 3.98 -35.72
N LYS A 369 -16.49 5.11 -36.42
CA LYS A 369 -17.69 5.40 -37.18
C LYS A 369 -17.82 4.31 -38.23
N GLY A 370 -18.62 3.29 -37.94
CA GLY A 370 -19.12 2.36 -38.95
C GLY A 370 -19.92 3.16 -39.98
N GLU A 371 -19.46 3.07 -41.23
CA GLU A 371 -20.23 3.08 -42.48
C GLU A 371 -21.39 4.09 -42.62
N THR A 372 -21.09 5.14 -43.40
CA THR A 372 -21.90 5.64 -44.51
C THR A 372 -23.42 5.40 -44.49
N SER A 373 -24.17 6.49 -44.40
CA SER A 373 -25.19 6.74 -45.42
C SER A 373 -25.20 8.22 -45.78
N ASP A 374 -24.45 8.55 -46.83
CA ASP A 374 -24.88 9.58 -47.75
C ASP A 374 -26.28 9.21 -48.23
N LYS A 375 -27.28 10.01 -47.87
CA LYS A 375 -28.47 10.19 -48.70
C LYS A 375 -28.64 11.67 -48.99
N ALA A 376 -28.12 12.04 -50.15
CA ALA A 376 -28.57 13.19 -50.92
C ALA A 376 -29.94 12.88 -51.58
N GLY A 377 -30.75 13.93 -51.75
CA GLY A 377 -31.96 13.97 -52.60
C GLY A 377 -33.24 13.55 -51.85
N ASN A 378 -34.31 14.34 -51.80
CA ASN A 378 -34.76 15.47 -52.61
C ASN A 378 -35.71 16.35 -51.77
#